data_AF-A0A6H5KNM7-F1
#
_entry.id   AF-A0A6H5KNM7-F1
#
_cell.length_a   1.000
_cell.length_b   1.000
_cell.length_c   1.000
_cell.angle_alpha   90.00
_cell.angle_beta   90.00
_cell.angle_gamma   90.00
#
_symmetry.space_group_name_H-M   'P 1'
#
loop_
_entity.id
_entity.type
_entity.pdbx_description
1 polymer ?
#
loop_
_entity_poly.entity_id
_entity_poly.type
_entity_poly.pdbx_seq_one_letter_code
_entity_poly.pdbx_strand_id
1 'polypeptide(L)'
;MKCMDAMGEWGDLVSLCNSSWDHIHTVGGDPAVARKAATMAARATWSMGDWAHFEQFVGFTEENVVEGAYLRAVLALRKEDLEQCTR
;
A
#
# COMPACT_ATOMS: atom_id res chain seq x y z
N MET A 1 -9.97 7.73 -4.58
CA MET A 1 -9.03 7.19 -3.55
C MET A 1 -8.95 8.07 -2.31
N LYS A 2 -8.40 9.30 -2.32
CA LYS A 2 -8.23 10.11 -1.10
C LYS A 2 -9.50 10.33 -0.25
N CYS A 3 -10.66 10.55 -0.87
CA CYS A 3 -11.90 10.72 -0.12
C CYS A 3 -12.39 9.40 0.49
N MET A 4 -12.28 8.28 -0.25
CA MET A 4 -12.61 6.94 0.28
C MET A 4 -11.70 6.59 1.46
N ASP A 5 -10.42 6.96 1.38
CA ASP A 5 -9.45 6.80 2.47
C ASP A 5 -9.84 7.62 3.71
N ALA A 6 -10.32 8.85 3.53
CA ALA A 6 -10.81 9.68 4.63
C ALA A 6 -12.14 9.18 5.23
N MET A 7 -13.00 8.56 4.40
CA MET A 7 -14.30 8.03 4.84
C MET A 7 -14.22 6.62 5.42
N GLY A 8 -13.11 5.91 5.22
CA GLY A 8 -12.94 4.53 5.68
C GLY A 8 -13.55 3.48 4.74
N GLU A 9 -13.84 3.83 3.49
CA GLU A 9 -14.37 2.93 2.46
C GLU A 9 -13.24 2.08 1.85
N TRP A 10 -12.62 1.23 2.67
CA TRP A 10 -11.41 0.50 2.33
C TRP A 10 -11.59 -0.50 1.17
N GLY A 11 -12.73 -1.19 1.14
CA GLY A 11 -13.04 -2.16 0.09
C GLY A 11 -13.15 -1.51 -1.29
N ASP A 12 -13.88 -0.40 -1.37
CA ASP A 12 -14.06 0.36 -2.61
C ASP A 12 -12.75 1.02 -3.06
N LEU A 13 -11.94 1.50 -2.12
CA LEU A 13 -10.61 2.03 -2.41
C LEU A 13 -9.72 0.98 -3.07
N VAL A 14 -9.62 -0.21 -2.49
CA VAL A 14 -8.78 -1.30 -3.04
C VAL A 14 -9.31 -1.78 -4.39
N SER A 15 -10.63 -1.90 -4.54
CA SER A 15 -11.27 -2.25 -5.82
C SER A 15 -10.96 -1.22 -6.92
N LEU A 16 -11.03 0.07 -6.59
CA LEU A 16 -10.66 1.15 -7.52
C LEU A 16 -9.15 1.10 -7.85
N CYS A 17 -8.30 0.84 -6.86
CA CYS A 17 -6.87 0.73 -7.07
C CYS A 17 -6.53 -0.42 -8.04
N ASN A 18 -7.12 -1.60 -7.84
CA ASN A 18 -6.90 -2.77 -8.69
C ASN A 18 -7.39 -2.55 -10.12
N SER A 19 -8.60 -2.00 -10.29
CA SER A 19 -9.16 -1.75 -11.64
C SER A 19 -8.37 -0.70 -12.43
N SER A 20 -7.69 0.21 -11.72
CA SER A 20 -6.86 1.26 -12.34
C SER A 20 -5.37 0.88 -12.43
N TRP A 21 -4.96 -0.26 -11.87
CA TRP A 21 -3.55 -0.59 -11.64
C TRP A 21 -2.76 -0.67 -12.94
N ASP A 22 -3.28 -1.36 -13.96
CA ASP A 22 -2.62 -1.49 -15.26
C ASP A 22 -2.43 -0.13 -15.96
N HIS A 23 -3.35 0.81 -15.73
CA HIS A 23 -3.25 2.15 -16.30
C HIS A 23 -2.18 2.99 -15.60
N ILE A 24 -2.05 2.87 -14.28
CA ILE A 24 -1.15 3.73 -13.48
C ILE A 24 0.25 3.13 -13.29
N HIS A 25 0.40 1.80 -13.32
CA HIS A 25 1.65 1.10 -13.00
C HIS A 25 2.40 0.58 -14.24
N THR A 26 1.72 0.10 -15.28
CA THR A 26 2.38 -0.58 -16.42
C THR A 26 2.43 0.23 -17.71
N VAL A 27 1.34 0.88 -18.15
CA VAL A 27 1.29 1.53 -19.47
C VAL A 27 1.23 3.05 -19.37
N GLY A 28 2.39 3.71 -19.47
CA GLY A 28 2.49 5.18 -19.61
C GLY A 28 2.06 6.01 -18.40
N GLY A 29 1.77 5.37 -17.27
CA GLY A 29 1.41 6.01 -16.01
C GLY A 29 2.60 6.66 -15.30
N ASP A 30 2.31 7.69 -14.49
CA ASP A 30 3.30 8.35 -13.63
C ASP A 30 3.65 7.43 -12.43
N PRO A 31 4.92 7.00 -12.28
CA PRO A 31 5.35 6.16 -11.15
C PRO A 31 5.04 6.78 -9.78
N ALA A 32 5.01 8.11 -9.66
CA ALA A 32 4.68 8.78 -8.41
C ALA A 32 3.19 8.61 -8.04
N VAL A 33 2.31 8.50 -9.05
CA VAL A 33 0.88 8.22 -8.85
C VAL A 33 0.68 6.77 -8.42
N ALA A 34 1.36 5.82 -9.08
CA ALA A 34 1.32 4.40 -8.71
C ALA A 34 1.78 4.17 -7.28
N ARG A 35 2.89 4.78 -6.86
CA ARG A 35 3.41 4.68 -5.47
C ARG A 35 2.44 5.23 -4.43
N LYS A 36 1.80 6.37 -4.72
CA LYS A 36 0.76 6.94 -3.84
C LYS A 36 -0.47 6.05 -3.76
N ALA A 37 -0.91 5.49 -4.89
CA ALA A 37 -2.01 4.54 -4.94
C ALA A 37 -1.72 3.29 -4.12
N ALA A 38 -0.52 2.71 -4.30
CA ALA A 38 -0.04 1.57 -3.52
C ALA A 38 -0.02 1.85 -2.03
N THR A 39 0.43 3.03 -1.61
CA THR A 39 0.49 3.41 -0.19
C THR A 39 -0.91 3.49 0.43
N MET A 40 -1.88 4.09 -0.28
CA MET A 40 -3.28 4.12 0.17
C MET A 40 -3.90 2.73 0.20
N ALA A 41 -3.64 1.90 -0.80
CA ALA A 41 -4.15 0.53 -0.88
C ALA A 41 -3.53 -0.36 0.21
N ALA A 42 -2.25 -0.19 0.54
CA ALA A 42 -1.60 -0.86 1.65
C ALA A 42 -2.26 -0.49 3.00
N ARG A 43 -2.50 0.79 3.27
CA ARG A 43 -3.23 1.19 4.48
C ARG A 43 -4.64 0.60 4.55
N ALA A 44 -5.36 0.60 3.44
CA ALA A 44 -6.71 0.05 3.36
C ALA A 44 -6.74 -1.48 3.60
N THR A 45 -5.86 -2.23 2.94
CA THR A 45 -5.74 -3.69 3.11
C THR A 45 -5.29 -4.08 4.51
N TRP A 46 -4.36 -3.33 5.12
CA TRP A 46 -4.02 -3.48 6.53
C TRP A 46 -5.23 -3.26 7.44
N SER A 47 -6.01 -2.21 7.20
CA SER A 47 -7.21 -1.89 8.00
C SER A 47 -8.31 -2.96 7.90
N MET A 48 -8.37 -3.69 6.78
CA MET A 48 -9.29 -4.81 6.57
C MET A 48 -8.74 -6.16 7.08
N GLY A 49 -7.48 -6.21 7.52
CA GLY A 49 -6.81 -7.47 7.86
C GLY A 49 -6.46 -8.36 6.67
N ASP A 50 -6.52 -7.82 5.44
CA ASP A 50 -6.12 -8.52 4.22
C ASP A 50 -4.61 -8.43 4.02
N TRP A 51 -3.91 -9.26 4.76
CA TRP A 51 -2.47 -9.19 4.82
C TRP A 51 -1.75 -9.67 3.55
N ALA A 52 -2.41 -10.47 2.71
CA ALA A 52 -1.82 -10.96 1.47
C ALA A 52 -1.69 -9.80 0.46
N HIS A 53 -2.76 -9.03 0.29
CA HIS A 53 -2.72 -7.83 -0.55
C HIS A 53 -1.91 -6.71 0.11
N PHE A 54 -1.92 -6.61 1.44
CA PHE A 54 -1.06 -5.67 2.15
C PHE A 54 0.42 -5.82 1.77
N GLU A 55 0.94 -7.04 1.84
CA GLU A 55 2.33 -7.33 1.50
C GLU A 55 2.67 -6.96 0.04
N GLN A 56 1.76 -7.27 -0.89
CA GLN A 56 1.93 -6.90 -2.30
C GLN A 56 2.02 -5.38 -2.47
N PHE A 57 1.08 -4.62 -1.88
CA PHE A 57 1.07 -3.17 -2.00
C PHE A 57 2.26 -2.51 -1.32
N VAL A 58 2.73 -3.03 -0.18
CA VAL A 58 3.96 -2.56 0.48
C VAL A 58 5.17 -2.67 -0.44
N GLY A 59 5.26 -3.74 -1.25
CA GLY A 59 6.31 -3.91 -2.25
C GLY A 59 6.33 -2.83 -3.35
N PHE A 60 5.22 -2.14 -3.59
CA PHE A 60 5.13 -1.04 -4.56
C PHE A 60 5.30 0.35 -3.92
N THR A 61 5.46 0.43 -2.59
CA THR A 61 5.69 1.71 -1.90
C THR A 61 7.11 2.24 -2.11
N GLU A 62 7.29 3.55 -1.96
CA GLU A 62 8.59 4.17 -2.12
C GLU A 62 9.48 3.96 -0.88
N GLU A 63 10.72 3.54 -1.09
CA GLU A 63 11.66 3.23 -0.01
C GLU A 63 12.07 4.44 0.83
N ASN A 64 12.14 5.62 0.22
CA ASN A 64 12.62 6.85 0.85
C ASN A 64 11.49 7.71 1.47
N VAL A 65 10.28 7.17 1.56
CA VAL A 65 9.13 7.86 2.16
C VAL A 65 8.84 7.24 3.52
N VAL A 66 8.62 8.10 4.52
CA VAL A 66 8.33 7.70 5.91
C VAL A 66 7.16 6.71 5.99
N GLU A 67 6.12 6.95 5.21
CA GLU A 67 4.94 6.08 5.15
C GLU A 67 5.28 4.67 4.64
N GLY A 68 6.14 4.55 3.61
CA GLY A 68 6.59 3.26 3.11
C GLY A 68 7.48 2.51 4.10
N ALA A 69 8.35 3.21 4.84
CA ALA A 69 9.14 2.61 5.92
C ALA A 69 8.25 2.10 7.07
N TYR A 70 7.25 2.89 7.47
CA TYR A 70 6.28 2.51 8.49
C TYR A 70 5.51 1.23 8.12
N LEU A 71 4.99 1.14 6.89
CA LEU A 71 4.24 -0.03 6.45
C LEU A 71 5.13 -1.29 6.35
N ARG A 72 6.40 -1.14 5.96
CA ARG A 72 7.39 -2.23 6.00
C ARG A 72 7.67 -2.70 7.42
N ALA A 73 7.81 -1.80 8.38
CA ALA A 73 7.99 -2.16 9.78
C ALA A 73 6.77 -2.94 10.33
N VAL A 74 5.54 -2.53 10.00
CA VAL A 74 4.33 -3.28 10.34
C VAL A 74 4.36 -4.69 9.76
N LEU A 75 4.78 -4.84 8.50
CA LEU A 75 4.91 -6.15 7.86
C LEU A 75 5.99 -7.02 8.53
N ALA A 76 7.13 -6.42 8.89
CA ALA A 76 8.23 -7.10 9.59
C ALA A 76 7.80 -7.60 10.98
N LEU A 77 7.09 -6.78 11.76
CA LEU A 77 6.50 -7.17 13.04
C LEU A 77 5.55 -8.36 12.90
N ARG A 78 4.69 -8.36 11.87
CA ARG A 78 3.78 -9.48 11.61
C ARG A 78 4.52 -10.78 11.31
N LYS A 79 5.63 -10.71 10.59
CA LYS A 79 6.45 -11.87 10.21
C LYS A 79 7.38 -12.34 11.32
N GLU A 80 7.32 -11.70 12.50
CA GLU A 80 8.26 -11.91 13.61
C GLU A 80 9.73 -11.63 13.23
N ASP A 81 9.95 -10.87 12.15
CA ASP A 81 11.28 -10.46 11.67
C ASP A 81 11.65 -9.11 12.30
N LEU A 82 12.09 -9.17 13.56
CA LEU A 82 12.44 -7.98 14.35
C LEU A 82 13.69 -7.26 13.83
N GLU A 83 14.59 -7.96 13.12
CA GLU A 83 15.81 -7.37 12.55
C GLU A 83 15.47 -6.42 11.40
N GLN A 84 14.51 -6.78 10.56
CA GLN A 84 14.04 -5.92 9.46
C GLN A 84 13.19 -4.72 9.95
N CYS A 85 12.64 -4.78 11.17
CA CYS A 85 11.83 -3.70 11.75
C CYS A 85 12.67 -2.52 12.28
N THR A 86 13.93 -2.72 12.61
CA THR A 86 14.78 -1.72 13.30
C THR A 86 15.79 -1.01 12.38
N ARG A 87 15.87 -1.43 11.12
CA ARG A 87 16.74 -0.86 10.07
C ARG A 87 16.02 0.20 9.24
#